data_AF-A0A8J3N4L9-F1
#
_entry.id   AF-A0A8J3N4L9-F1
#
_cell.length_a   1.000
_cell.length_b   1.000
_cell.length_c   1.000
_cell.angle_alpha   90.00
_cell.angle_beta   90.00
_cell.angle_gamma   90.00
#
_symmetry.space_group_name_H-M   'P 1'
#
loop_
_entity.id
_entity.type
_entity.pdbx_description
1 polymer ?
#
loop_
_entity_poly.entity_id
_entity_poly.type
_entity_poly.pdbx_seq_one_letter_code
_entity_poly.pdbx_strand_id
1 'polypeptide(L)'
;MAVVFALAIVEIISPALQNWHDTQTYGYPRTTHARTIAGHGDPAHPYSDYIGVNLKCSLYVVELGESGPGKQVPHLYYIAHFVGPNCDLIAITSITFADENGDGKVDMLIVANNTLYILYNDGTTFRQSSK
;
A
#
# COMPACT_ATOMS: atom_id res chain seq x y z
N MET A 1 9.70 -39.71 1.84
CA MET A 1 8.34 -39.22 2.14
C MET A 1 8.36 -37.90 2.91
N ALA A 2 9.02 -37.78 4.07
CA ALA A 2 9.03 -36.53 4.85
C ALA A 2 9.58 -35.29 4.10
N VAL A 3 10.66 -35.44 3.34
CA VAL A 3 11.26 -34.34 2.55
C VAL A 3 10.33 -33.87 1.43
N VAL A 4 9.69 -34.79 0.72
CA VAL A 4 8.71 -34.47 -0.35
C VAL A 4 7.50 -33.72 0.23
N PHE A 5 7.05 -34.13 1.42
CA PHE A 5 5.94 -33.48 2.11
C PHE A 5 6.31 -32.07 2.60
N ALA A 6 7.52 -31.90 3.15
CA ALA A 6 8.03 -30.58 3.54
C ALA A 6 8.14 -29.63 2.34
N LEU A 7 8.62 -30.12 1.19
CA LEU A 7 8.69 -29.34 -0.05
C LEU A 7 7.28 -28.96 -0.55
N ALA A 8 6.32 -29.88 -0.52
CA ALA A 8 4.94 -29.58 -0.90
C ALA A 8 4.28 -28.52 0.01
N ILE A 9 4.59 -28.52 1.31
CA ILE A 9 4.10 -27.50 2.23
C ILE A 9 4.63 -26.12 1.84
N VAL A 10 5.93 -25.98 1.59
CA VAL A 10 6.57 -24.68 1.33
C VAL A 10 6.21 -24.13 -0.05
N GLU A 11 6.21 -24.98 -1.08
CA GLU A 11 6.08 -24.52 -2.48
C GLU A 11 4.64 -24.46 -2.98
N ILE A 12 3.72 -25.22 -2.36
CA ILE A 12 2.35 -25.38 -2.88
C ILE A 12 1.33 -24.95 -1.83
N ILE A 13 1.36 -25.56 -0.64
CA ILE A 13 0.29 -25.40 0.35
C ILE A 13 0.33 -24.01 0.99
N SER A 14 1.49 -23.57 1.50
CA SER A 14 1.64 -22.27 2.16
C SER A 14 1.31 -21.09 1.21
N PRO A 15 1.81 -21.04 -0.04
CA PRO A 15 1.45 -19.98 -0.97
C PRO A 15 -0.04 -20.01 -1.35
N ALA A 16 -0.64 -21.20 -1.53
CA ALA A 16 -2.06 -21.31 -1.81
C ALA A 16 -2.94 -20.81 -0.65
N LEU A 17 -2.55 -21.13 0.59
CA LEU A 17 -3.25 -20.65 1.78
C LEU A 17 -3.11 -19.14 1.95
N GLN A 18 -1.91 -18.59 1.73
CA GLN A 18 -1.68 -17.14 1.76
C GLN A 18 -2.53 -16.43 0.70
N ASN A 19 -2.56 -16.94 -0.53
CA ASN A 19 -3.37 -16.38 -1.59
C ASN A 19 -4.87 -16.42 -1.28
N TRP A 20 -5.34 -17.53 -0.70
CA TRP A 20 -6.73 -17.63 -0.27
C TRP A 20 -7.06 -16.61 0.82
N HIS A 21 -6.20 -16.50 1.84
CA HIS A 21 -6.34 -15.51 2.90
C HIS A 21 -6.38 -14.09 2.32
N ASP A 22 -5.41 -13.74 1.48
CA ASP A 22 -5.31 -12.42 0.86
C ASP A 22 -6.51 -12.12 -0.03
N THR A 23 -7.07 -13.12 -0.72
CA THR A 23 -8.27 -12.94 -1.54
C THR A 23 -9.49 -12.63 -0.68
N GLN A 24 -9.62 -13.27 0.48
CA GLN A 24 -10.71 -12.98 1.41
C GLN A 24 -10.54 -11.62 2.09
N THR A 25 -9.30 -11.24 2.41
CA THR A 25 -9.00 -9.99 3.13
C THR A 25 -9.01 -8.77 2.20
N TYR A 26 -8.39 -8.87 1.03
CA TYR A 26 -8.11 -7.73 0.15
C TYR A 26 -8.85 -7.78 -1.20
N GLY A 27 -9.49 -8.90 -1.56
CA GLY A 27 -10.21 -9.05 -2.84
C GLY A 27 -9.30 -9.19 -4.07
N TYR A 28 -9.91 -9.10 -5.26
CA TYR A 28 -9.19 -9.07 -6.55
C TYR A 28 -9.87 -8.07 -7.51
N PRO A 29 -9.21 -6.98 -7.93
CA PRO A 29 -7.85 -6.56 -7.57
C PRO A 29 -7.71 -6.26 -6.06
N ARG A 30 -6.52 -6.53 -5.52
CA ARG A 30 -6.27 -6.40 -4.07
C ARG A 30 -6.27 -4.93 -3.65
N THR A 31 -7.16 -4.57 -2.74
CA THR A 31 -7.28 -3.20 -2.21
C THR A 31 -7.08 -3.14 -0.70
N THR A 32 -6.37 -2.12 -0.23
CA THR A 32 -6.21 -1.80 1.19
C THR A 32 -6.56 -0.35 1.44
N HIS A 33 -7.19 -0.08 2.58
CA HIS A 33 -7.68 1.25 2.94
C HIS A 33 -6.98 1.77 4.19
N ALA A 34 -6.68 3.06 4.21
CA ALA A 34 -6.24 3.76 5.39
C ALA A 34 -6.75 5.21 5.37
N ARG A 35 -6.69 5.88 6.52
CA ARG A 35 -7.13 7.26 6.68
C ARG A 35 -6.22 7.98 7.67
N THR A 36 -5.82 9.21 7.36
CA THR A 36 -5.02 10.04 8.27
C THR A 36 -5.23 11.54 8.02
N ILE A 37 -4.66 12.37 8.90
CA ILE A 37 -4.46 13.80 8.69
C ILE A 37 -3.02 14.01 8.24
N ALA A 38 -2.80 14.07 6.92
CA ALA A 38 -1.47 14.26 6.34
C ALA A 38 -1.08 15.74 6.14
N GLY A 39 -2.05 16.66 6.27
CA GLY A 39 -1.82 18.08 6.05
C GLY A 39 -1.87 18.52 4.58
N HIS A 40 -2.31 17.66 3.66
CA HIS A 40 -2.41 17.96 2.22
C HIS A 40 -3.76 18.58 1.81
N GLY A 41 -4.77 18.49 2.67
CA GLY A 41 -6.16 18.81 2.37
C GLY A 41 -6.65 20.18 2.83
N ASP A 42 -7.96 20.34 2.80
CA ASP A 42 -8.66 21.51 3.34
C ASP A 42 -8.52 21.52 4.88
N PRO A 43 -8.07 22.62 5.51
CA PRO A 43 -8.01 22.72 6.97
C PRO A 43 -9.37 22.47 7.67
N ALA A 44 -10.49 22.74 6.99
CA ALA A 44 -11.82 22.44 7.52
C ALA A 44 -12.18 20.94 7.44
N HIS A 45 -11.52 20.19 6.55
CA HIS A 45 -11.72 18.76 6.30
C HIS A 45 -10.35 18.05 6.25
N PRO A 46 -9.70 17.89 7.43
CA PRO A 46 -8.27 17.59 7.51
C PRO A 46 -7.90 16.16 7.14
N TYR A 47 -8.88 15.26 6.96
CA TYR A 47 -8.62 13.87 6.65
C TYR A 47 -8.43 13.65 5.14
N SER A 48 -7.59 12.67 4.85
CA SER A 48 -7.47 12.04 3.54
C SER A 48 -7.72 10.53 3.67
N ASP A 49 -8.40 9.96 2.68
CA ASP A 49 -8.52 8.52 2.49
C ASP A 49 -7.45 8.02 1.53
N TYR A 50 -6.93 6.83 1.80
CA TYR A 50 -5.89 6.19 1.02
C TYR A 50 -6.36 4.82 0.54
N ILE A 51 -6.16 4.56 -0.74
CA ILE A 51 -6.49 3.28 -1.38
C ILE A 51 -5.22 2.72 -2.01
N GLY A 52 -4.66 1.69 -1.40
CA GLY A 52 -3.60 0.88 -1.98
C GLY A 52 -4.18 -0.14 -2.95
N VAL A 53 -3.60 -0.28 -4.14
CA VAL A 53 -4.04 -1.25 -5.14
C VAL A 53 -2.86 -1.85 -5.91
N ASN A 54 -2.97 -3.12 -6.27
CA ASN A 54 -2.11 -3.74 -7.28
C ASN A 54 -2.83 -3.80 -8.63
N LEU A 55 -2.30 -3.08 -9.62
CA LEU A 55 -2.78 -3.10 -11.00
C LEU A 55 -1.72 -3.71 -11.90
N LYS A 56 -1.90 -4.99 -12.25
CA LYS A 56 -0.99 -5.74 -13.14
C LYS A 56 0.49 -5.60 -12.73
N CYS A 57 0.80 -5.96 -11.49
CA CYS A 57 2.14 -5.96 -10.92
C CYS A 57 2.73 -4.59 -10.58
N SER A 58 1.95 -3.53 -10.75
CA SER A 58 2.33 -2.18 -10.32
C SER A 58 1.49 -1.79 -9.11
N LEU A 59 2.17 -1.44 -8.02
CA LEU A 59 1.55 -1.00 -6.78
C LEU A 59 1.36 0.51 -6.80
N TYR A 60 0.13 0.93 -6.50
CA TYR A 60 -0.23 2.33 -6.37
C TYR A 60 -0.91 2.58 -5.03
N VAL A 61 -0.74 3.79 -4.51
CA VAL A 61 -1.61 4.35 -3.46
C VAL A 61 -2.26 5.61 -4.01
N VAL A 62 -3.58 5.69 -3.93
CA VAL A 62 -4.36 6.88 -4.27
C VAL A 62 -4.72 7.60 -2.97
N GLU A 63 -4.42 8.88 -2.87
CA GLU A 63 -4.93 9.77 -1.83
C GLU A 63 -6.16 10.53 -2.33
N LEU A 64 -7.21 10.55 -1.51
CA LEU A 64 -8.44 11.28 -1.73
C LEU A 64 -8.69 12.18 -0.52
N GLY A 65 -8.46 13.49 -0.66
CA GLY A 65 -8.77 14.45 0.41
C GLY A 65 -10.27 14.61 0.63
N GLU A 66 -10.70 14.85 1.87
CA GLU A 66 -12.10 15.11 2.24
C GLU A 66 -12.62 16.51 1.83
N SER A 67 -12.09 17.09 0.76
CA SER A 67 -12.69 18.30 0.19
C SER A 67 -14.00 17.94 -0.54
N GLY A 68 -15.06 18.73 -0.38
CA GLY A 68 -16.35 18.45 -1.01
C GLY A 68 -16.30 18.28 -2.54
N PRO A 69 -17.38 17.79 -3.17
CA PRO A 69 -17.42 17.46 -4.60
C PRO A 69 -16.85 18.57 -5.50
N GLY A 70 -15.96 18.21 -6.42
CA GLY A 70 -15.33 19.15 -7.37
C GLY A 70 -14.13 19.94 -6.82
N LYS A 71 -13.76 19.75 -5.55
CA LYS A 71 -12.56 20.36 -4.93
C LYS A 71 -11.45 19.34 -4.65
N GLN A 72 -11.73 18.05 -4.82
CA GLN A 72 -10.76 16.98 -4.59
C GLN A 72 -9.68 17.01 -5.67
N VAL A 73 -8.43 17.14 -5.24
CA VAL A 73 -7.24 16.93 -6.06
C VAL A 73 -6.62 15.62 -5.59
N PRO A 74 -6.91 14.48 -6.24
CA PRO A 74 -6.35 13.20 -5.83
C PRO A 74 -4.86 13.14 -6.13
N HIS A 75 -4.07 12.55 -5.24
CA HIS A 75 -2.68 12.22 -5.51
C HIS A 75 -2.53 10.74 -5.86
N LEU A 76 -1.68 10.46 -6.83
CA LEU A 76 -1.33 9.09 -7.23
C LEU A 76 0.14 8.83 -6.89
N TYR A 77 0.38 7.87 -6.02
CA TYR A 77 1.71 7.44 -5.61
C TYR A 77 2.01 6.09 -6.24
N TYR A 78 3.01 6.05 -7.12
CA TYR A 78 3.57 4.80 -7.61
C TYR A 78 4.60 4.27 -6.62
N ILE A 79 4.43 3.02 -6.17
CA ILE A 79 5.22 2.46 -5.08
C ILE A 79 6.32 1.55 -5.62
N ALA A 80 5.95 0.57 -6.43
CA ALA A 80 6.86 -0.42 -6.99
C ALA A 80 6.23 -1.14 -8.18
N HIS A 81 7.08 -1.76 -8.99
CA HIS A 81 6.68 -2.73 -10.01
C HIS A 81 7.43 -4.05 -9.79
N PHE A 82 6.70 -5.15 -9.86
CA PHE A 82 7.22 -6.50 -9.72
C PHE A 82 7.21 -7.21 -11.07
N VAL A 83 8.20 -8.06 -11.31
CA VAL A 83 8.31 -8.86 -12.53
C VAL A 83 8.26 -10.33 -12.15
N GLY A 84 7.41 -11.10 -12.82
CA GLY A 84 7.31 -12.55 -12.63
C GLY A 84 5.89 -13.08 -12.75
N PRO A 85 5.72 -14.41 -12.69
CA PRO A 85 4.39 -14.98 -12.57
C PRO A 85 3.73 -14.51 -11.27
N ASN A 86 2.41 -14.29 -11.30
CA ASN A 86 1.59 -13.96 -10.14
C ASN A 86 1.95 -12.65 -9.43
N CYS A 87 2.71 -11.74 -10.06
CA CYS A 87 3.03 -10.45 -9.44
C CYS A 87 1.80 -9.53 -9.25
N ASP A 88 0.72 -9.80 -9.98
CA ASP A 88 -0.62 -9.24 -9.79
C ASP A 88 -1.29 -9.74 -8.50
N LEU A 89 -0.75 -10.81 -7.91
CA LEU A 89 -1.20 -11.34 -6.63
C LEU A 89 -0.56 -10.67 -5.40
N ILE A 90 0.39 -9.76 -5.58
CA ILE A 90 1.01 -9.07 -4.45
C ILE A 90 0.02 -8.08 -3.82
N ALA A 91 -0.20 -8.18 -2.51
CA ALA A 91 -1.03 -7.25 -1.75
C ALA A 91 -0.19 -6.11 -1.17
N ILE A 92 -0.75 -4.90 -1.17
CA ILE A 92 -0.39 -3.92 -0.14
C ILE A 92 -1.08 -4.39 1.15
N THR A 93 -0.32 -4.90 2.10
CA THR A 93 -0.86 -5.49 3.33
C THR A 93 -1.14 -4.47 4.43
N SER A 94 -0.44 -3.33 4.39
CA SER A 94 -0.59 -2.24 5.36
C SER A 94 -0.25 -0.88 4.74
N ILE A 95 -1.00 0.14 5.14
CA ILE A 95 -0.69 1.57 4.94
C ILE A 95 -0.82 2.22 6.33
N THR A 96 0.29 2.73 6.86
CA THR A 96 0.36 3.37 8.18
C THR A 96 1.07 4.72 8.07
N PHE A 97 0.94 5.55 9.11
CA PHE A 97 1.46 6.90 9.11
C PHE A 97 2.25 7.18 10.38
N ALA A 98 3.47 7.68 10.23
CA ALA A 98 4.38 8.03 11.31
C ALA A 98 5.41 9.04 10.79
N ASP A 99 5.92 9.91 11.66
CA ASP A 99 7.04 10.81 11.33
C ASP A 99 8.35 10.00 11.41
N GLU A 100 8.91 9.62 10.26
CA GLU A 100 10.10 8.77 10.17
C GLU A 100 11.39 9.58 10.05
N ASN A 101 11.31 10.86 9.68
CA ASN A 101 12.46 11.74 9.48
C ASN A 101 12.61 12.84 10.55
N GLY A 102 11.64 12.99 11.45
CA GLY A 102 11.65 13.94 12.56
C GLY A 102 11.32 15.38 12.18
N ASP A 103 10.68 15.62 11.02
CA ASP A 103 10.33 16.97 10.56
C ASP A 103 8.98 17.49 11.08
N GLY A 104 8.28 16.67 11.88
CA GLY A 104 6.99 16.98 12.47
C GLY A 104 5.81 16.74 11.54
N LYS A 105 6.02 16.17 10.35
CA LYS A 105 4.97 15.74 9.42
C LYS A 105 4.87 14.22 9.43
N VAL A 106 3.66 13.71 9.23
CA VAL A 106 3.45 12.26 9.14
C VAL A 106 3.84 11.77 7.75
N ASP A 107 4.77 10.82 7.68
CA ASP A 107 5.16 10.11 6.47
C ASP A 107 4.22 8.92 6.22
N MET A 108 4.23 8.38 5.00
CA MET A 108 3.43 7.22 4.62
C MET A 108 4.29 5.97 4.52
N LEU A 109 3.95 4.96 5.30
CA LEU A 109 4.61 3.67 5.38
C LEU A 109 3.73 2.60 4.75
N ILE A 110 4.28 1.87 3.77
CA ILE A 110 3.54 0.90 2.97
C ILE A 110 4.26 -0.44 3.04
N VAL A 111 3.54 -1.50 3.43
CA VAL A 111 4.09 -2.86 3.48
C VAL A 111 3.50 -3.70 2.36
N ALA A 112 4.36 -4.18 1.46
CA ALA A 112 3.98 -5.11 0.40
C ALA A 112 5.12 -6.10 0.14
N ASN A 113 4.79 -7.37 -0.09
CA ASN A 113 5.78 -8.43 -0.34
C ASN A 113 6.94 -8.42 0.67
N ASN A 114 6.61 -8.34 1.97
CA ASN A 114 7.57 -8.24 3.09
C ASN A 114 8.58 -7.09 2.99
N THR A 115 8.30 -6.08 2.15
CA THR A 115 9.14 -4.89 1.96
C THR A 115 8.40 -3.67 2.52
N LEU A 116 9.11 -2.84 3.29
CA LEU A 116 8.64 -1.54 3.74
C LEU A 116 9.08 -0.47 2.74
N TYR A 117 8.10 0.27 2.23
CA TYR A 117 8.30 1.48 1.42
C TYR A 117 7.90 2.69 2.25
N ILE A 118 8.76 3.71 2.27
CA ILE A 118 8.51 4.97 2.99
C ILE A 118 8.42 6.08 1.95
N LEU A 119 7.33 6.82 1.96
CA LEU A 119 7.20 8.06 1.22
C LEU A 119 7.12 9.22 2.22
N TYR A 120 8.05 10.15 2.08
CA TYR A 120 8.21 11.29 2.97
C TYR A 120 7.26 12.41 2.61
N ASN A 121 6.68 13.05 3.63
CA ASN A 121 5.74 14.14 3.47
C ASN A 121 6.48 15.47 3.28
N ASP A 122 6.29 16.12 2.14
CA ASP A 122 6.89 17.44 1.88
C ASP A 122 6.05 18.62 2.41
N GLY A 123 4.85 18.34 2.92
CA GLY A 123 3.84 19.30 3.40
C GLY A 123 2.69 19.51 2.42
N THR A 124 2.82 19.02 1.19
CA THR A 124 1.79 19.10 0.14
C THR A 124 1.50 17.74 -0.49
N THR A 125 2.50 16.85 -0.52
CA THR A 125 2.37 15.50 -1.05
C THR A 125 3.43 14.58 -0.44
N PHE A 126 3.32 13.28 -0.73
CA PHE A 126 4.31 12.28 -0.38
C PHE A 126 5.32 12.02 -1.51
N ARG A 127 6.60 11.84 -1.18
CA ARG A 127 7.67 11.53 -2.14
C ARG A 127 8.52 10.36 -1.69
N GLN A 128 8.85 9.47 -2.62
CA GLN A 128 9.89 8.47 -2.36
C GLN A 128 11.24 9.17 -2.20
N SER A 129 12.02 8.78 -1.20
CA SER A 129 13.43 9.17 -1.16
C SER A 129 14.14 8.46 -2.32
N SER A 130 14.67 9.24 -3.26
CA SER A 130 15.64 8.74 -4.21
C SER A 130 16.88 8.34 -3.40
N LYS A 131 17.19 7.05 -3.37
CA LYS A 131 18.55 6.62 -3.00
C LYS A 131 19.56 7.15 -4.01
#